data_AF-T0Z731-F1
#
_entry.id   AF-T0Z731-F1
#
_cell.length_a   1.000
_cell.length_b   1.000
_cell.length_c   1.000
_cell.angle_alpha   90.00
_cell.angle_beta   90.00
_cell.angle_gamma   90.00
#
_symmetry.space_group_name_H-M   'P 1'
#
loop_
_entity.id
_entity.type
_entity.pdbx_description
1 polymer ?
#
loop_
_entity_poly.entity_id
_entity_poly.type
_entity_poly.pdbx_seq_one_letter_code
_entity_poly.pdbx_strand_id
1 'polypeptide(L)'
;MTRESLSPGTPVGMIAGNGTFPFIFLEAAKAAGIPVVVVAHEGETDPVVATHGFPVRWIRLGQVGAIFETFHKSGVRQAAFVGGIKKPKLFDLRPDWKGMMILGRLARYHDDEAL
;
A
#
# COMPACT_ATOMS: atom_id res chain seq x y z
N MET A 1 22.36 12.05 4.76
CA MET A 1 21.04 11.40 4.71
C MET A 1 19.99 12.50 4.54
N THR A 2 19.79 12.95 3.31
CA THR A 2 18.91 14.09 2.98
C THR A 2 17.46 13.63 3.07
N ARG A 3 16.69 14.24 3.97
CA ARG A 3 15.23 14.08 4.00
C ARG A 3 14.68 14.76 2.75
N GLU A 4 14.36 14.00 1.71
CA GLU A 4 13.61 14.55 0.59
C GLU A 4 12.20 14.90 1.10
N SER A 5 12.01 16.19 1.38
CA SER A 5 10.69 16.75 1.69
C SER A 5 9.77 16.49 0.50
N LEU A 6 8.53 16.07 0.77
CA LEU A 6 7.49 15.96 -0.25
C LEU A 6 7.45 17.23 -1.10
N SER A 7 7.74 17.09 -2.39
CA SER A 7 7.63 18.20 -3.34
C SER A 7 6.17 18.68 -3.38
N PRO A 8 5.91 20.00 -3.31
CA PRO A 8 4.55 20.53 -3.35
C PRO A 8 3.77 19.96 -4.55
N GLY A 9 2.62 19.36 -4.29
CA GLY A 9 1.74 18.77 -5.31
C GLY A 9 2.07 17.34 -5.73
N THR A 10 3.14 16.71 -5.24
CA THR A 10 3.40 15.29 -5.49
C THR A 10 2.57 14.42 -4.53
N PRO A 11 1.77 13.47 -5.02
CA PRO A 11 0.93 12.65 -4.15
C PRO A 11 1.72 11.62 -3.34
N VAL A 12 1.22 11.36 -2.14
CA VAL A 12 1.69 10.27 -1.28
C VAL A 12 0.86 9.02 -1.54
N GLY A 13 1.53 7.87 -1.68
CA GLY A 13 0.87 6.58 -1.76
C GLY A 13 0.47 6.09 -0.37
N MET A 14 -0.78 5.73 -0.16
CA MET A 14 -1.22 5.06 1.05
C MET A 14 -1.57 3.60 0.72
N ILE A 15 -0.87 2.66 1.32
CA ILE A 15 -1.22 1.24 1.27
C ILE A 15 -2.04 0.96 2.53
N ALA A 16 -3.37 0.89 2.36
CA ALA A 16 -4.30 0.79 3.46
C ALA A 16 -4.42 -0.67 3.94
N GLY A 17 -4.27 -0.85 5.25
CA GLY A 17 -4.61 -2.06 5.97
C GLY A 17 -5.93 -1.92 6.72
N ASN A 18 -6.10 -2.72 7.77
CA ASN A 18 -7.21 -2.68 8.69
C ASN A 18 -6.99 -1.67 9.85
N GLY A 19 -8.04 -1.48 10.65
CA GLY A 19 -8.03 -0.61 11.84
C GLY A 19 -8.36 0.84 11.52
N THR A 20 -8.13 1.72 12.49
CA THR A 20 -8.51 3.15 12.42
C THR A 20 -7.45 4.04 11.78
N PHE A 21 -6.21 3.56 11.66
CA PHE A 21 -5.08 4.34 11.19
C PHE A 21 -5.23 4.89 9.75
N PRO A 22 -5.80 4.13 8.77
CA PRO A 22 -6.09 4.68 7.44
C PRO A 22 -6.89 5.99 7.46
N PHE A 23 -7.90 6.08 8.33
CA PHE A 23 -8.74 7.27 8.43
C PHE A 23 -7.99 8.46 9.03
N ILE A 24 -7.25 8.22 10.12
CA ILE A 24 -6.43 9.25 10.78
C ILE A 24 -5.41 9.83 9.78
N PHE A 25 -4.81 8.96 8.96
CA PHE A 25 -3.87 9.37 7.93
C PHE A 25 -4.53 10.26 6.86
N LEU A 26 -5.70 9.88 6.36
CA LEU A 26 -6.42 10.66 5.33
C LEU A 26 -6.90 12.00 5.86
N GLU A 27 -7.40 12.06 7.09
CA GLU A 27 -7.81 13.32 7.73
C GLU A 27 -6.61 14.25 7.92
N ALA A 28 -5.47 13.73 8.38
CA ALA A 28 -4.25 14.52 8.52
C ALA A 28 -3.75 15.03 7.16
N ALA A 29 -3.76 14.17 6.12
CA ALA A 29 -3.35 14.56 4.78
C ALA A 29 -4.26 15.64 4.18
N LYS A 30 -5.58 15.52 4.39
CA LYS A 30 -6.57 16.51 3.97
C LYS A 30 -6.36 17.85 4.67
N ALA A 31 -6.15 17.84 5.98
CA ALA A 31 -5.86 19.04 6.76
C ALA A 31 -4.55 19.73 6.31
N ALA A 32 -3.56 18.93 5.89
CA ALA A 32 -2.29 19.42 5.37
C ALA A 32 -2.30 19.80 3.87
N GLY A 33 -3.41 19.58 3.16
CA GLY A 33 -3.50 19.79 1.71
C GLY A 33 -2.59 18.87 0.89
N ILE A 34 -2.22 17.71 1.44
CA ILE A 34 -1.35 16.74 0.78
C ILE A 34 -2.22 15.78 -0.05
N PRO A 35 -2.01 15.68 -1.37
CA PRO A 35 -2.74 14.72 -2.18
C PRO A 35 -2.33 13.28 -1.82
N VAL A 36 -3.30 12.39 -1.72
CA VAL A 36 -3.09 10.97 -1.41
C VAL A 36 -3.68 10.10 -2.49
N VAL A 37 -2.99 9.03 -2.85
CA VAL A 37 -3.50 7.95 -3.69
C VAL A 37 -3.57 6.69 -2.84
N VAL A 38 -4.77 6.18 -2.64
CA VAL A 38 -5.03 5.05 -1.75
C VAL A 38 -5.04 3.75 -2.55
N VAL A 39 -4.32 2.74 -2.06
CA VAL A 39 -4.47 1.36 -2.47
C VAL A 39 -5.01 0.58 -1.27
N ALA A 40 -6.26 0.14 -1.37
CA ALA A 40 -7.00 -0.54 -0.31
C ALA A 40 -7.13 -2.04 -0.59
N HIS A 41 -7.05 -2.85 0.47
CA HIS A 41 -7.14 -4.29 0.36
C HIS A 41 -8.58 -4.76 0.58
N GLU A 42 -9.14 -5.48 -0.39
CA GLU A 42 -10.46 -6.13 -0.27
C GLU A 42 -10.49 -7.05 0.96
N GLY A 43 -11.50 -6.88 1.83
CA GLY A 43 -11.69 -7.70 3.04
C GLY A 43 -10.82 -7.32 4.24
N GLU A 44 -9.82 -6.44 4.08
CA GLU A 44 -8.97 -5.93 5.17
C GLU A 44 -9.23 -4.46 5.44
N THR A 45 -9.26 -3.63 4.39
CA THR A 45 -9.53 -2.19 4.52
C THR A 45 -11.02 -1.94 4.59
N ASP A 46 -11.42 -1.08 5.52
CA ASP A 46 -12.80 -0.64 5.66
C ASP A 46 -13.24 0.19 4.43
N PRO A 47 -14.36 -0.16 3.76
CA PRO A 47 -14.91 0.56 2.61
C PRO A 47 -15.12 2.07 2.81
N VAL A 48 -15.31 2.50 4.06
CA VAL A 48 -15.48 3.92 4.42
C VAL A 48 -14.29 4.76 3.95
N VAL A 49 -13.11 4.17 3.73
CA VAL A 49 -11.92 4.89 3.23
C VAL A 49 -12.20 5.62 1.91
N ALA A 50 -13.09 5.07 1.06
CA ALA A 50 -13.44 5.67 -0.23
C ALA A 50 -14.24 6.97 -0.11
N THR A 51 -14.83 7.23 1.05
CA THR A 51 -15.65 8.44 1.30
C THR A 51 -14.82 9.68 1.64
N HIS A 52 -13.51 9.52 1.86
CA HIS A 52 -12.63 10.61 2.34
C HIS A 52 -12.17 11.56 1.21
N GLY A 53 -12.62 11.36 -0.03
CA GLY A 53 -12.39 12.28 -1.14
C GLY A 53 -11.04 12.12 -1.84
N PHE A 54 -10.34 11.01 -1.62
CA PHE A 54 -9.08 10.67 -2.30
C PHE A 54 -9.30 9.54 -3.33
N PRO A 55 -8.52 9.50 -4.42
CA PRO A 55 -8.52 8.36 -5.34
C PRO A 55 -8.21 7.06 -4.61
N VAL A 56 -9.07 6.04 -4.75
CA VAL A 56 -8.89 4.72 -4.15
C VAL A 56 -8.88 3.65 -5.23
N ARG A 57 -7.84 2.80 -5.23
CA ARG A 57 -7.84 1.52 -5.94
C ARG A 57 -8.00 0.38 -4.97
N TRP A 58 -9.01 -0.44 -5.18
CA TRP A 58 -9.18 -1.71 -4.48
C TRP A 58 -8.35 -2.80 -5.14
N ILE A 59 -7.62 -3.56 -4.32
CA ILE A 59 -6.81 -4.71 -4.75
C ILE A 59 -7.01 -5.88 -3.79
N ARG A 60 -6.63 -7.07 -4.24
CA ARG A 60 -6.54 -8.26 -3.38
C ARG A 60 -5.16 -8.37 -2.76
N LEU A 61 -5.10 -9.05 -1.61
CA LEU A 61 -3.83 -9.38 -0.96
C LEU A 61 -2.91 -10.13 -1.94
N GLY A 62 -1.64 -9.71 -2.01
CA GLY A 62 -0.63 -10.27 -2.91
C GLY A 62 -0.47 -9.53 -4.26
N GLN A 63 -1.38 -8.64 -4.64
CA GLN A 63 -1.29 -7.90 -5.92
C GLN A 63 -0.30 -6.73 -5.87
N VAL A 64 0.97 -7.03 -5.62
CA VAL A 64 2.04 -6.04 -5.44
C VAL A 64 2.30 -5.22 -6.72
N GLY A 65 2.24 -5.85 -7.89
CA GLY A 65 2.32 -5.17 -9.17
C GLY A 65 1.20 -4.14 -9.39
N ALA A 66 -0.02 -4.40 -8.91
CA ALA A 66 -1.11 -3.43 -8.93
C ALA A 66 -0.78 -2.18 -8.09
N ILE A 67 -0.15 -2.34 -6.93
CA ILE A 67 0.33 -1.23 -6.10
C ILE A 67 1.31 -0.36 -6.90
N PHE A 68 2.34 -0.98 -7.48
CA PHE A 68 3.35 -0.29 -8.28
C PHE A 68 2.76 0.41 -9.50
N GLU A 69 1.85 -0.26 -10.21
CA GLU A 69 1.17 0.30 -11.37
C GLU A 69 0.39 1.58 -11.01
N THR A 70 -0.38 1.54 -9.91
CA THR A 70 -1.15 2.69 -9.43
C THR A 70 -0.24 3.85 -9.06
N PHE A 71 0.76 3.59 -8.23
CA PHE A 71 1.65 4.63 -7.76
C PHE A 71 2.46 5.25 -8.91
N HIS A 72 2.93 4.43 -9.85
CA HIS A 72 3.65 4.93 -11.02
C HIS A 72 2.75 5.81 -11.91
N LYS A 73 1.53 5.36 -12.22
CA LYS A 73 0.57 6.12 -13.05
C LYS A 73 0.17 7.44 -12.39
N SER A 74 0.08 7.48 -11.06
CA SER A 74 -0.28 8.67 -10.31
C SER A 74 0.91 9.56 -9.91
N GLY A 75 2.13 9.24 -10.35
CA GLY A 75 3.32 10.05 -10.04
C GLY A 75 3.76 9.99 -8.57
N VAL A 76 3.29 8.99 -7.81
CA VAL A 76 3.67 8.79 -6.42
C VAL A 76 5.16 8.41 -6.33
N ARG A 77 5.89 9.10 -5.45
CA ARG A 77 7.32 8.86 -5.18
C ARG A 77 7.57 8.27 -3.80
N GLN A 78 6.66 8.52 -2.87
CA GLN A 78 6.76 8.09 -1.48
C GLN A 78 5.45 7.41 -1.11
N ALA A 79 5.53 6.28 -0.42
CA ALA A 79 4.37 5.56 0.04
C ALA A 79 4.52 5.10 1.49
N ALA A 80 3.41 5.02 2.21
CA ALA A 80 3.34 4.55 3.57
C ALA A 80 2.38 3.35 3.68
N PHE A 81 2.77 2.37 4.48
CA PHE A 81 1.86 1.33 4.94
C PHE A 81 1.11 1.86 6.15
N VAL A 82 -0.22 1.88 6.05
CA VAL A 82 -1.07 2.52 7.05
C VAL A 82 -2.11 1.50 7.51
N GLY A 83 -1.91 0.99 8.72
CA GLY A 83 -2.77 0.01 9.35
C GLY A 83 -2.11 -1.37 9.44
N GLY A 84 -2.81 -2.30 10.07
CA GLY A 84 -2.38 -3.69 10.15
C GLY A 84 -2.79 -4.47 8.91
N ILE A 85 -2.11 -5.57 8.62
CA ILE A 85 -2.63 -6.63 7.77
C ILE A 85 -2.75 -7.84 8.67
N LYS A 86 -3.93 -8.46 8.80
CA LYS A 86 -4.04 -9.73 9.55
C LYS A 86 -3.07 -10.73 8.90
N LYS A 87 -2.30 -11.49 9.70
CA LYS A 87 -1.35 -12.49 9.20
C LYS A 87 -2.02 -13.30 8.08
N PRO A 88 -1.68 -13.03 6.81
CA PRO A 88 -2.36 -13.70 5.72
C PRO A 88 -1.89 -15.15 5.77
N LYS A 89 -2.83 -16.11 5.70
CA LYS A 89 -2.41 -17.47 5.36
C LYS A 89 -1.80 -17.37 3.97
N LEU A 90 -0.68 -18.06 3.72
CA LEU A 90 0.02 -17.98 2.43
C LEU A 90 -0.90 -18.30 1.24
N PHE A 91 -1.96 -19.10 1.48
CA PHE A 91 -3.03 -19.45 0.54
C PHE A 91 -3.99 -18.31 0.18
N ASP A 92 -4.13 -17.28 1.02
CA ASP A 92 -5.00 -16.13 0.76
C ASP A 92 -4.30 -15.06 -0.10
N LEU A 93 -3.00 -15.22 -0.33
CA LEU A 93 -2.24 -14.36 -1.22
C LEU A 93 -2.53 -14.76 -2.67
N ARG A 94 -2.92 -13.78 -3.49
CA ARG A 94 -3.00 -13.91 -4.95
C ARG A 94 -1.91 -13.05 -5.60
N PRO A 95 -0.65 -13.53 -5.61
CA PRO A 95 0.44 -12.79 -6.20
C PRO A 95 0.21 -12.58 -7.69
N ASP A 96 0.38 -11.33 -8.14
CA ASP A 96 0.53 -11.06 -9.57
C ASP A 96 1.94 -11.44 -10.05
N TRP A 97 2.21 -11.35 -11.35
CA TRP A 97 3.50 -11.74 -11.92
C TRP A 97 4.70 -11.07 -11.21
N LYS A 98 4.56 -9.78 -10.86
CA LYS A 98 5.59 -9.05 -10.11
C LYS A 98 5.67 -9.57 -8.67
N GLY A 99 4.54 -9.82 -8.02
CA GLY A 99 4.47 -10.46 -6.71
C GLY A 99 5.14 -11.83 -6.69
N MET A 100 4.92 -12.67 -7.71
CA MET A 100 5.57 -13.97 -7.86
C MET A 100 7.09 -13.83 -8.01
N MET A 101 7.56 -12.88 -8.82
CA MET A 101 9.00 -12.59 -8.97
C MET A 101 9.64 -12.15 -7.65
N ILE A 102 8.96 -11.29 -6.89
CA ILE A 102 9.43 -10.82 -5.57
C ILE A 102 9.43 -11.98 -4.57
N LEU A 103 8.35 -12.75 -4.50
CA LEU A 103 8.22 -13.89 -3.60
C LEU A 103 9.28 -14.96 -3.90
N GLY A 104 9.54 -15.26 -5.18
CA GLY A 104 10.60 -16.18 -5.57
C GLY A 104 12.01 -15.69 -5.24
N ARG A 105 12.26 -14.38 -5.17
CA ARG A 105 13.52 -13.84 -4.65
C ARG A 105 13.63 -13.96 -3.13
N LEU A 106 12.54 -13.72 -2.41
CA LEU A 106 12.49 -13.82 -0.95
C LEU A 106 12.56 -15.26 -0.46
N ALA A 107 11.94 -16.22 -1.17
CA ALA A 107 12.02 -17.64 -0.85
C ALA A 107 13.47 -18.14 -0.89
N ARG A 108 14.21 -17.76 -1.95
CA ARG A 108 15.65 -18.06 -2.07
C ARG A 108 16.52 -17.45 -0.99
N TYR A 109 16.02 -16.47 -0.23
CA TYR A 109 16.74 -15.84 0.89
C TYR A 109 16.45 -16.53 2.22
N HIS A 110 15.31 -17.23 2.36
CA HIS A 110 14.98 -18.01 3.56
C HIS A 110 15.54 -19.44 3.53
N ASP A 111 16.02 -19.91 2.38
CA ASP A 111 16.69 -21.22 2.27
C ASP A 111 18.06 -21.25 3.01
N ASP A 112 18.63 -20.10 3.38
CA ASP A 112 19.89 -20.02 4.15
C ASP A 112 19.69 -20.08 5.69
N GLU A 113 18.45 -20.06 6.20
CA GLU A 113 18.12 -20.22 7.62
C GLU A 113 17.36 -21.51 7.95
N ALA A 114 17.35 -22.48 7.02
CA ALA A 114 16.72 -23.79 7.21
C ALA A 114 17.75 -24.91 7.44
N LEU A 115 18.58 -24.79 8.48
CA LEU A 115 19.26 -25.91 9.16
C LEU A 115 19.29 -25.69 10.67
#